data_AF-A0A7S2KKS4-F1
#
_entry.id   AF-A0A7S2KKS4-F1
#
_cell.length_a   1.000
_cell.length_b   1.000
_cell.length_c   1.000
_cell.angle_alpha   90.00
_cell.angle_beta   90.00
_cell.angle_gamma   90.00
#
_symmetry.space_group_name_H-M   'P 1'
#
loop_
_entity.id
_entity.type
_entity.pdbx_description
1 polymer ?
#
loop_
_entity_poly.entity_id
_entity_poly.type
_entity_poly.pdbx_seq_one_letter_code
_entity_poly.pdbx_strand_id
1 'polypeptide(L)'
;LAQAPPHSAARAFAGGDMAASPTSRWEERLQGVNAWLADSAHVRRMADRCGVQPWVVAGAAVLWLACFILWGFTGELICTVVGNLYPMYASFKALEDADHAGVSQWLVYWVTYSAVMLGEGLLYRALC
;
A
#
# COMPACT_ATOMS: atom_id res chain seq x y z
N LEU A 1 -8.44 -59.81 -18.26
CA LEU A 1 -8.37 -58.62 -19.13
C LEU A 1 -8.50 -57.39 -18.25
N ALA A 2 -7.54 -56.47 -18.40
CA ALA A 2 -7.53 -55.10 -17.90
C ALA A 2 -7.40 -54.87 -16.37
N GLN A 3 -6.22 -54.34 -16.01
CA GLN A 3 -6.04 -53.06 -15.31
C GLN A 3 -5.38 -53.12 -13.92
N ALA A 4 -4.10 -52.72 -13.88
CA ALA A 4 -3.52 -51.94 -12.80
C ALA A 4 -2.43 -51.02 -13.42
N PRO A 5 -2.66 -49.69 -13.52
CA PRO A 5 -1.68 -48.77 -14.09
C PRO A 5 -0.47 -48.61 -13.14
N PRO A 6 0.74 -48.40 -13.68
CA PRO A 6 1.98 -48.39 -12.91
C PRO A 6 2.00 -47.18 -11.96
N HIS A 7 2.32 -47.47 -10.69
CA HIS A 7 2.50 -46.54 -9.57
C HIS A 7 3.55 -45.43 -9.81
N SER A 8 4.23 -45.47 -10.96
CA SER A 8 5.16 -44.45 -11.46
C SER A 8 4.46 -43.21 -12.01
N ALA A 9 3.25 -43.33 -12.57
CA ALA A 9 2.50 -42.19 -13.10
C ALA A 9 1.94 -41.26 -12.00
N ALA A 10 1.59 -41.83 -10.84
CA ALA A 10 1.07 -41.08 -9.70
C ALA A 10 2.13 -40.16 -9.05
N ARG A 11 3.41 -40.55 -9.05
CA ARG A 11 4.52 -39.69 -8.60
C ARG A 11 4.83 -38.56 -9.58
N ALA A 12 4.64 -38.79 -10.88
CA ALA A 12 4.83 -37.75 -11.90
C ALA A 12 3.72 -36.67 -11.84
N PHE A 13 2.47 -37.07 -11.58
CA PHE A 13 1.35 -36.13 -11.43
C PHE A 13 1.43 -35.35 -10.09
N ALA A 14 1.83 -36.00 -8.99
CA ALA A 14 2.04 -35.33 -7.71
C ALA A 14 3.24 -34.36 -7.70
N GLY A 15 4.23 -34.55 -8.59
CA GLY A 15 5.38 -33.65 -8.76
C GLY A 15 5.13 -32.45 -9.68
N GLY A 16 4.06 -32.47 -10.49
CA GLY A 16 3.72 -31.40 -11.42
C GLY A 16 2.89 -30.27 -10.82
N ASP A 17 2.04 -30.59 -9.83
CA ASP A 17 0.99 -29.65 -9.37
C ASP A 17 1.35 -28.88 -8.08
N MET A 18 2.34 -29.32 -7.30
CA MET A 18 2.84 -28.56 -6.13
C MET A 18 3.89 -27.49 -6.48
N ALA A 19 4.45 -27.50 -7.69
CA ALA A 19 5.47 -26.53 -8.09
C ALA A 19 4.90 -25.19 -8.58
N ALA A 20 3.60 -25.10 -8.83
CA ALA A 20 2.95 -23.89 -9.36
C ALA A 20 1.74 -23.45 -8.53
N SER A 21 1.78 -23.64 -7.21
CA SER A 21 0.89 -22.87 -6.34
C SER A 21 1.34 -21.40 -6.35
N PRO A 22 0.42 -20.43 -6.29
CA PRO A 22 0.79 -19.02 -6.17
C PRO A 22 1.73 -18.74 -4.98
N THR A 23 1.77 -19.63 -3.98
CA THR A 23 2.52 -19.48 -2.72
C THR A 23 4.04 -19.51 -2.87
N SER A 24 4.63 -20.28 -3.79
CA SER A 24 6.10 -20.34 -3.95
C SER A 24 6.69 -18.99 -4.38
N ARG A 25 6.04 -18.32 -5.33
CA ARG A 25 6.38 -16.95 -5.75
C ARG A 25 6.22 -15.95 -4.59
N TRP A 26 5.22 -16.13 -3.75
CA TRP A 26 5.03 -15.28 -2.57
C TRP A 26 6.13 -15.49 -1.54
N GLU A 27 6.55 -16.72 -1.31
CA GLU A 27 7.65 -17.07 -0.40
C GLU A 27 8.99 -16.50 -0.86
N GLU A 28 9.32 -16.56 -2.15
CA GLU A 28 10.53 -15.91 -2.70
C GLU A 28 10.51 -14.39 -2.48
N ARG A 29 9.36 -13.73 -2.70
CA ARG A 29 9.21 -12.30 -2.46
C ARG A 29 9.32 -11.95 -0.98
N LEU A 30 8.74 -12.78 -0.11
CA LEU A 30 8.82 -12.61 1.34
C LEU A 30 10.27 -12.82 1.83
N GLN A 31 10.99 -13.79 1.29
CA GLN A 31 12.40 -14.03 1.61
C GLN A 31 13.29 -12.85 1.18
N GLY A 32 13.07 -12.28 0.00
CA GLY A 32 13.78 -11.09 -0.46
C GLY A 32 13.52 -9.86 0.40
N VAL A 33 12.27 -9.63 0.80
CA VAL A 33 11.89 -8.54 1.72
C VAL A 33 12.45 -8.81 3.13
N ASN A 34 12.43 -10.05 3.60
CA ASN A 34 12.98 -10.42 4.91
C ASN A 34 14.51 -10.23 4.96
N ALA A 35 15.24 -10.53 3.88
CA ALA A 35 16.67 -10.26 3.77
C ALA A 35 16.97 -8.75 3.80
N TRP A 36 16.18 -7.94 3.09
CA TRP A 36 16.26 -6.47 3.12
C TRP A 36 15.97 -5.90 4.52
N LEU A 37 14.98 -6.44 5.21
CA LEU A 37 14.62 -6.00 6.57
C LEU A 37 15.65 -6.46 7.62
N ALA A 38 16.32 -7.60 7.40
CA ALA A 38 17.35 -8.13 8.29
C ALA A 38 18.65 -7.29 8.29
N ASP A 39 18.90 -6.53 7.23
CA ASP A 39 20.02 -5.58 7.13
C ASP A 39 19.85 -4.35 8.04
N SER A 40 18.60 -4.04 8.45
CA SER A 40 18.30 -2.91 9.34
C SER A 40 18.49 -3.26 10.82
N ALA A 41 19.55 -2.73 11.44
CA ALA A 41 19.92 -2.98 12.84
C ALA A 41 18.81 -2.69 13.89
N HIS A 42 17.91 -1.74 13.59
CA HIS A 42 16.77 -1.40 14.47
C HIS A 42 15.68 -2.48 14.47
N VAL A 43 15.43 -3.10 13.32
CA VAL A 43 14.39 -4.14 13.18
C VAL A 43 14.87 -5.45 13.82
N ARG A 44 16.16 -5.76 13.68
CA ARG A 44 16.77 -6.98 14.22
C ARG A 44 16.76 -7.01 15.76
N ARG A 45 17.06 -5.89 16.43
CA ARG A 45 16.96 -5.78 17.90
C ARG A 45 15.54 -5.99 18.44
N MET A 46 14.52 -5.48 17.74
CA MET A 46 13.13 -5.72 18.13
C MET A 46 12.68 -7.15 17.80
N ALA A 47 13.13 -7.72 16.67
CA ALA A 47 12.83 -9.09 16.29
C ALA A 47 13.43 -10.12 17.28
N ASP A 48 14.67 -9.91 17.73
CA ASP A 48 15.37 -10.80 18.68
C ASP A 48 14.70 -10.80 20.07
N ARG A 49 14.08 -9.69 20.48
CA ARG A 49 13.35 -9.58 21.76
C ARG A 49 11.97 -10.24 21.70
N CYS A 50 11.31 -10.24 20.54
CA CYS A 50 9.94 -10.72 20.39
C CYS A 50 9.87 -12.15 19.82
N GLY A 51 10.95 -12.70 19.25
CA GLY A 51 10.97 -14.05 18.65
C GLY A 51 10.09 -14.18 17.40
N VAL A 52 9.76 -13.06 16.75
CA VAL A 52 8.85 -12.98 15.60
C VAL A 52 9.63 -12.56 14.35
N GLN A 53 9.21 -13.03 13.17
CA GLN A 53 9.85 -12.69 11.90
C GLN A 53 9.86 -11.16 11.66
N PRO A 54 10.98 -10.57 11.17
CA PRO A 54 11.17 -9.13 10.96
C PRO A 54 10.04 -8.42 10.19
N TRP A 55 9.44 -9.10 9.22
CA TRP A 55 8.32 -8.55 8.44
C TRP A 55 7.06 -8.32 9.27
N VAL A 56 6.79 -9.14 10.30
CA VAL A 56 5.65 -8.96 11.20
C VAL A 56 5.85 -7.72 12.06
N VAL A 57 7.08 -7.51 12.54
CA VAL A 57 7.44 -6.33 13.33
C VAL A 57 7.33 -5.06 12.48
N ALA A 58 7.81 -5.09 11.25
CA ALA A 58 7.66 -3.98 10.31
C ALA A 58 6.18 -3.70 10.00
N GLY A 59 5.39 -4.75 9.72
CA GLY A 59 3.95 -4.63 9.49
C GLY A 59 3.20 -4.05 10.71
N ALA A 60 3.53 -4.51 11.91
CA ALA A 60 2.95 -4.00 13.16
C ALA A 60 3.35 -2.54 13.41
N ALA A 61 4.59 -2.15 13.12
CA ALA A 61 5.03 -0.76 13.24
C ALA A 61 4.33 0.17 12.25
N VAL A 62 4.14 -0.26 10.99
CA VAL A 62 3.38 0.48 9.98
C VAL A 62 1.92 0.62 10.38
N LEU A 63 1.31 -0.46 10.86
CA LEU A 63 -0.07 -0.43 11.35
C LEU A 63 -0.22 0.49 12.56
N TRP A 64 0.71 0.41 13.52
CA TRP A 64 0.72 1.28 14.69
C TRP A 64 0.89 2.74 14.31
N LEU A 65 1.79 3.05 13.37
CA LEU A 65 1.98 4.40 12.84
C LEU A 65 0.72 4.90 12.12
N ALA A 66 0.07 4.06 11.31
CA ALA A 66 -1.18 4.39 10.66
C ALA A 66 -2.29 4.68 11.67
N CYS A 67 -2.47 3.83 12.69
CA CYS A 67 -3.42 4.06 13.78
C CYS A 67 -3.09 5.33 14.58
N PHE A 68 -1.81 5.61 14.81
CA PHE A 68 -1.35 6.83 15.49
C PHE A 68 -1.66 8.09 14.68
N ILE A 69 -1.47 8.04 13.36
CA ILE A 69 -1.84 9.13 12.45
C ILE A 69 -3.37 9.32 12.45
N LEU A 70 -4.14 8.24 12.46
CA LEU A 70 -5.61 8.27 12.46
C LEU A 70 -6.24 8.70 13.79
N TRP A 71 -5.48 8.80 14.89
CA TRP A 71 -5.99 9.18 16.22
C TRP A 71 -6.44 10.67 16.32
N GLY A 72 -6.46 11.42 15.21
CA GLY A 72 -7.28 12.62 15.07
C GLY A 72 -6.51 13.87 14.67
N PHE A 73 -5.42 14.22 15.35
CA PHE A 73 -4.75 15.50 15.08
C PHE A 73 -3.82 15.44 13.86
N THR A 74 -3.03 14.38 13.76
CA THR A 74 -2.05 14.21 12.67
C THR A 74 -2.74 13.82 11.37
N GLY A 75 -3.81 13.03 11.43
CA GLY A 75 -4.55 12.57 10.25
C GLY A 75 -5.23 13.72 9.50
N GLU A 76 -5.92 14.60 10.22
CA GLU A 76 -6.54 15.79 9.62
C GLU A 76 -5.47 16.74 9.07
N LEU A 77 -4.41 17.01 9.84
CA LEU A 77 -3.34 17.89 9.42
C LEU A 77 -2.58 17.36 8.20
N ILE A 78 -2.22 16.08 8.16
CA ILE A 78 -1.58 15.46 6.99
C ILE A 78 -2.53 15.41 5.80
N CYS A 79 -3.81 15.10 6.00
CA CYS A 79 -4.80 15.09 4.92
C CYS A 79 -4.96 16.48 4.31
N THR A 80 -5.10 17.51 5.13
CA THR A 80 -5.19 18.90 4.69
C THR A 80 -3.88 19.37 4.04
N VAL A 81 -2.72 18.99 4.58
CA VAL A 81 -1.41 19.38 4.02
C VAL A 81 -1.16 18.65 2.71
N VAL A 82 -1.29 17.34 2.62
CA VAL A 82 -1.06 16.60 1.36
C VAL A 82 -2.13 16.95 0.32
N GLY A 83 -3.39 17.12 0.75
CA GLY A 83 -4.51 17.51 -0.10
C GLY A 83 -4.41 18.93 -0.64
N ASN A 84 -3.76 19.87 0.07
CA ASN A 84 -3.65 21.26 -0.40
C ASN A 84 -2.24 21.66 -0.86
N LEU A 85 -1.19 21.24 -0.15
CA LEU A 85 0.19 21.68 -0.38
C LEU A 85 0.81 21.03 -1.62
N TYR A 86 0.52 19.75 -1.87
CA TYR A 86 1.02 19.05 -3.06
C TYR A 86 0.48 19.66 -4.37
N PRO A 87 -0.86 19.79 -4.56
CA PRO A 87 -1.40 20.45 -5.74
C PRO A 87 -1.00 21.92 -5.83
N MET A 88 -0.82 22.62 -4.71
CA MET A 88 -0.32 24.00 -4.71
C MET A 88 1.12 24.08 -5.24
N TYR A 89 2.03 23.24 -4.75
CA TYR A 89 3.42 23.17 -5.25
C TYR A 89 3.45 22.86 -6.75
N ALA A 90 2.69 21.85 -7.18
CA ALA A 90 2.64 21.45 -8.57
C ALA A 90 1.98 22.51 -9.47
N SER A 91 0.99 23.27 -8.96
CA SER A 91 0.42 24.41 -9.67
C SER A 91 1.46 25.52 -9.89
N PHE A 92 2.23 25.87 -8.85
CA PHE A 92 3.30 26.88 -8.98
C PHE A 92 4.38 26.45 -9.97
N LYS A 93 4.80 25.18 -9.91
CA LYS A 93 5.77 24.64 -10.84
C LYS A 93 5.26 24.66 -12.29
N ALA A 94 4.01 24.26 -12.52
CA ALA A 94 3.40 24.31 -13.85
C ALA A 94 3.30 25.74 -14.42
N LEU A 95 3.12 26.76 -13.55
CA LEU A 95 3.14 28.17 -13.95
C LEU A 95 4.54 28.66 -14.32
N GLU A 96 5.58 28.21 -13.61
CA GLU A 96 6.98 28.53 -13.92
C GLU A 96 7.41 27.94 -15.27
N ASP A 97 6.99 26.70 -15.54
CA ASP A 97 7.29 26.00 -16.80
C ASP A 97 6.41 26.48 -17.99
N ALA A 98 5.48 27.42 -17.75
CA ALA A 98 4.49 27.90 -18.71
C ALA A 98 3.68 26.77 -19.39
N ASP A 99 3.48 25.64 -18.69
CA ASP A 99 2.75 24.48 -19.20
C ASP A 99 1.24 24.67 -19.03
N HIS A 100 0.59 25.05 -20.12
CA HIS A 100 -0.87 25.23 -20.15
C HIS A 100 -1.65 23.94 -19.84
N ALA A 101 -1.10 22.77 -20.15
CA ALA A 101 -1.76 21.49 -19.88
C ALA A 101 -1.75 21.17 -18.38
N GLY A 102 -0.59 21.33 -17.72
CA GLY A 102 -0.44 21.17 -16.28
C GLY A 102 -1.35 22.10 -15.48
N VAL A 103 -1.39 23.39 -15.83
CA VAL A 103 -2.26 24.37 -15.14
C VAL A 103 -3.74 23.99 -15.26
N SER A 104 -4.20 23.55 -16.43
CA SER A 104 -5.59 23.13 -16.65
C SER A 104 -5.96 21.91 -15.80
N GLN A 105 -5.07 20.91 -15.70
CA GLN A 105 -5.28 19.73 -14.87
C GLN A 105 -5.44 20.08 -13.39
N TRP A 106 -4.59 20.96 -12.87
CA TRP A 106 -4.69 21.41 -11.47
C TRP A 106 -5.94 22.25 -11.23
N LEU A 107 -6.34 23.09 -12.18
CA LEU A 107 -7.58 23.87 -12.07
C LEU A 107 -8.81 22.95 -12.00
N VAL A 108 -8.87 21.91 -12.82
CA VAL A 108 -9.96 20.91 -12.77
C VAL A 108 -9.97 20.21 -11.41
N TYR A 109 -8.81 19.80 -10.88
CA TYR A 109 -8.70 19.23 -9.55
C TYR A 109 -9.28 20.14 -8.46
N TRP A 110 -8.91 21.44 -8.47
CA TRP A 110 -9.42 22.39 -7.48
C TRP A 110 -10.93 22.63 -7.59
N VAL A 111 -11.45 22.70 -8.82
CA VAL A 111 -12.89 22.89 -9.07
C VAL A 111 -13.67 21.67 -8.62
N THR A 112 -13.23 20.45 -8.94
CA THR A 112 -13.93 19.23 -8.51
C THR A 112 -13.85 19.05 -6.99
N TYR A 113 -12.69 19.30 -6.39
CA TYR A 113 -12.51 19.25 -4.94
C TYR A 113 -13.47 20.21 -4.22
N SER A 114 -13.54 21.47 -4.68
CA SER A 114 -14.46 22.48 -4.12
C SER A 114 -15.93 22.12 -4.33
N ALA A 115 -16.28 21.56 -5.49
CA ALA A 115 -17.65 21.13 -5.78
C ALA A 115 -18.09 19.97 -4.88
N VAL A 116 -17.21 19.00 -4.64
CA VAL A 116 -17.47 17.88 -3.70
C VAL A 116 -17.63 18.41 -2.29
N MET A 117 -16.74 19.30 -1.83
CA MET A 117 -16.79 19.87 -0.49
C MET A 117 -18.07 20.70 -0.28
N LEU A 118 -18.49 21.47 -1.28
CA LEU A 118 -19.75 22.20 -1.25
C LEU A 118 -20.95 21.25 -1.26
N GLY A 119 -20.90 20.19 -2.08
CA GLY A 119 -21.93 19.16 -2.16
C GLY A 119 -22.12 18.45 -0.83
N GLU A 120 -21.03 18.09 -0.17
CA GLU A 120 -21.03 17.50 1.17
C GLU A 120 -21.67 18.46 2.19
N GLY A 121 -21.25 19.73 2.22
CA GLY A 121 -21.83 20.73 3.12
C GLY A 121 -23.33 21.00 2.87
N LEU A 122 -23.76 21.01 1.60
CA LEU A 122 -25.18 21.14 1.23
C LEU A 122 -25.98 19.90 1.59
N LEU A 123 -25.42 18.71 1.38
CA LEU A 123 -26.03 17.44 1.73
C LEU A 123 -26.25 17.37 3.25
N TYR A 124 -25.25 17.73 4.05
CA TYR A 124 -25.39 17.80 5.50
C TYR A 124 -26.44 18.81 5.97
N ARG A 125 -26.55 19.96 5.30
CA ARG A 125 -27.58 20.97 5.61
C ARG A 125 -28.98 20.62 5.11
N ALA A 126 -29.12 19.68 4.19
CA ALA A 126 -30.41 19.26 3.66
C ALA A 126 -30.97 18.01 4.34
N LEU A 127 -30.09 17.18 4.93
CA LEU A 127 -30.44 15.97 5.69
C LEU A 127 -30.73 16.23 7.18
N CYS A 128 -30.46 17.44 7.68
CA CYS A 128 -30.81 17.93 9.03
C CYS A 128 -31.75 19.13 8.93
#